data_AF-F5T508-F1
#
_entry.id   AF-F5T508-F1
#
_cell.length_a   1.000
_cell.length_b   1.000
_cell.length_c   1.000
_cell.angle_alpha   90.00
_cell.angle_beta   90.00
_cell.angle_gamma   90.00
#
_symmetry.space_group_name_H-M   'P 1'
#
loop_
_entity.id
_entity.type
_entity.pdbx_description
1 polymer ?
#
loop_
_entity_poly.entity_id
_entity_poly.type
_entity_poly.pdbx_seq_one_letter_code
_entity_poly.pdbx_strand_id
1 'polypeptide(L)'
;MLLHNREDIQNLPALFSCLAYENIFLGNVHFQRAEILESEEIKNIKYHHQTKNPLETAHLELESSLQIKKLELEEAEKSRTAKKLCLQYYLPSPVPVPLTLAPKNYLLEIKDKFLFLTVPLYQGELCYFFKNYKDYEFIPSEDRAVHKSLANMYPKEMREKAKASTAYQKMKTSFLPVFQEGEKVFKKTYQDKQCFIPFKENTFESINPVEYLLNFLSVLT
;
A
#
# COMPACT_ATOMS: atom_id res chain seq x y z
N MET A 1 -4.15 -19.58 17.45
CA MET A 1 -4.48 -19.73 16.01
C MET A 1 -5.90 -19.27 15.63
N LEU A 2 -6.72 -18.70 16.53
CA LEU A 2 -8.15 -18.40 16.28
C LEU A 2 -8.48 -16.91 16.05
N LEU A 3 -7.50 -16.00 16.11
CA LEU A 3 -7.75 -14.56 16.02
C LEU A 3 -7.87 -14.04 14.57
N HIS A 4 -7.12 -14.59 13.62
CA HIS A 4 -7.18 -14.17 12.20
C HIS A 4 -8.58 -14.39 11.59
N ASN A 5 -9.23 -15.53 11.87
CA ASN A 5 -10.57 -15.80 11.33
C ASN A 5 -11.64 -14.80 11.80
N ARG A 6 -11.46 -14.12 12.94
CA ARG A 6 -12.50 -13.23 13.47
C ARG A 6 -12.55 -11.89 12.73
N GLU A 7 -11.39 -11.34 12.37
CA GLU A 7 -11.29 -10.14 11.54
C GLU A 7 -11.72 -10.42 10.10
N ASP A 8 -11.36 -11.59 9.56
CA ASP A 8 -11.78 -12.01 8.21
C ASP A 8 -13.31 -12.19 8.14
N ILE A 9 -13.95 -12.75 9.18
CA ILE A 9 -15.41 -12.91 9.26
C ILE A 9 -16.13 -11.57 9.53
N GLN A 10 -15.53 -10.65 10.31
CA GLN A 10 -16.12 -9.33 10.56
C GLN A 10 -16.12 -8.42 9.34
N ASN A 11 -15.11 -8.51 8.47
CA ASN A 11 -15.03 -7.72 7.25
C ASN A 11 -15.86 -8.33 6.10
N LEU A 12 -16.29 -9.57 6.23
CA LEU A 12 -16.99 -10.34 5.19
C LEU A 12 -18.32 -9.71 4.73
N PRO A 13 -19.19 -9.18 5.61
CA PRO A 13 -20.40 -8.46 5.19
C PRO A 13 -20.10 -7.13 4.46
N ALA A 14 -19.02 -6.42 4.86
CA ALA A 14 -18.58 -5.20 4.20
C ALA A 14 -17.95 -5.49 2.82
N LEU A 15 -17.22 -6.60 2.68
CA LEU A 15 -16.70 -7.12 1.42
C LEU A 15 -17.82 -7.59 0.47
N PHE A 16 -18.87 -8.21 0.99
CA PHE A 16 -20.06 -8.57 0.20
C PHE A 16 -20.78 -7.34 -0.37
N SER A 17 -20.79 -6.25 0.41
CA SER A 17 -21.33 -4.96 -0.05
C SER A 17 -20.48 -4.34 -1.15
N CYS A 18 -19.16 -4.58 -1.19
CA CYS A 18 -18.30 -4.16 -2.30
C CYS A 18 -18.70 -4.81 -3.62
N LEU A 19 -18.97 -6.12 -3.62
CA LEU A 19 -19.27 -6.89 -4.83
C LEU A 19 -20.56 -6.41 -5.54
N ALA A 20 -21.44 -5.70 -4.83
CA ALA A 20 -22.61 -5.04 -5.42
C ALA A 20 -22.23 -3.89 -6.39
N TYR A 21 -20.96 -3.45 -6.40
CA TYR A 21 -20.45 -2.40 -7.27
C TYR A 21 -19.65 -2.97 -8.44
N GLU A 22 -20.27 -3.83 -9.26
CA GLU A 22 -19.63 -4.49 -10.40
C GLU A 22 -18.83 -3.53 -11.30
N ASN A 23 -19.33 -2.31 -11.53
CA ASN A 23 -18.64 -1.29 -12.31
C ASN A 23 -17.21 -1.02 -11.81
N ILE A 24 -16.97 -1.07 -10.51
CA ILE A 24 -15.64 -0.83 -9.93
C ILE A 24 -14.72 -2.00 -10.27
N PHE A 25 -15.19 -3.24 -10.11
CA PHE A 25 -14.42 -4.46 -10.38
C PHE A 25 -14.20 -4.72 -11.88
N LEU A 26 -15.08 -4.20 -12.73
CA LEU A 26 -14.92 -4.20 -14.18
C LEU A 26 -13.97 -3.10 -14.68
N GLY A 27 -13.45 -2.24 -13.78
CA GLY A 27 -12.57 -1.14 -14.14
C GLY A 27 -13.28 0.04 -14.81
N ASN A 28 -14.61 0.11 -14.73
CA ASN A 28 -15.43 1.22 -15.25
C ASN A 28 -15.37 2.41 -14.29
N VAL A 29 -14.16 2.94 -14.08
CA VAL A 29 -13.88 4.09 -13.22
C VAL A 29 -12.89 5.02 -13.92
N HIS A 30 -13.04 6.32 -13.68
CA HIS A 30 -12.17 7.34 -14.25
C HIS A 30 -11.25 7.90 -13.18
N PHE A 31 -9.94 7.72 -13.33
CA PHE A 31 -8.97 8.38 -12.47
C PHE A 31 -9.05 9.91 -12.64
N GLN A 32 -9.09 10.63 -11.52
CA GLN A 32 -9.19 12.09 -11.50
C GLN A 32 -7.86 12.73 -11.10
N ARG A 33 -7.32 12.36 -9.94
CA ARG A 33 -6.10 12.95 -9.39
C ARG A 33 -5.47 12.09 -8.29
N ALA A 34 -4.20 12.36 -8.01
CA ALA A 34 -3.47 11.84 -6.88
C ALA A 34 -2.95 12.99 -6.02
N GLU A 35 -3.14 12.91 -4.71
CA GLU A 35 -2.74 13.95 -3.75
C GLU A 35 -1.98 13.31 -2.60
N ILE A 36 -0.84 13.91 -2.20
CA ILE A 36 -0.12 13.50 -1.00
C ILE A 36 -0.81 14.15 0.19
N LEU A 37 -1.14 13.34 1.19
CA LEU A 37 -1.74 13.79 2.44
C LEU A 37 -0.68 13.75 3.54
N GLU A 38 -0.44 14.90 4.18
CA GLU A 38 0.35 14.96 5.40
C GLU A 38 -0.52 14.71 6.64
N SER A 39 0.14 14.37 7.76
CA SER A 39 -0.52 13.86 8.99
C SER A 39 -1.58 14.81 9.57
N GLU A 40 -1.47 16.09 9.27
CA GLU A 40 -2.38 17.16 9.72
C GLU A 40 -3.56 17.36 8.75
N GLU A 41 -3.39 17.12 7.46
CA GLU A 41 -4.43 17.25 6.42
C GLU A 41 -5.42 16.08 6.44
N ILE A 42 -4.97 14.88 6.84
CA ILE A 42 -5.82 13.69 7.04
C ILE A 42 -6.91 13.99 8.09
N LYS A 43 -6.63 14.82 9.10
CA LYS A 43 -7.62 15.25 10.08
C LYS A 43 -8.68 16.13 9.41
N ASN A 44 -8.27 17.07 8.57
CA ASN A 44 -9.17 18.04 7.92
C ASN A 44 -10.07 17.42 6.83
N ILE A 45 -9.58 16.43 6.07
CA ILE A 45 -10.41 15.72 5.07
C ILE A 45 -11.56 14.97 5.76
N LYS A 46 -11.31 14.35 6.92
CA LYS A 46 -12.36 13.68 7.71
C LYS A 46 -13.46 14.65 8.17
N TYR A 47 -13.14 15.91 8.47
CA TYR A 47 -14.13 16.92 8.91
C TYR A 47 -14.96 17.51 7.76
N HIS A 48 -14.45 17.52 6.53
CA HIS A 48 -15.16 18.12 5.39
C HIS A 48 -16.23 17.22 4.75
N HIS A 49 -16.33 15.93 5.11
CA HIS A 49 -17.32 14.99 4.55
C HIS A 49 -18.70 15.00 5.25
N GLN A 50 -18.91 15.83 6.27
CA GLN A 50 -20.18 15.96 6.99
C GLN A 50 -21.11 16.99 6.32
N THR A 51 -22.19 16.52 5.68
CA THR A 51 -23.42 17.31 5.63
C THR A 51 -24.68 16.46 5.85
N LYS A 52 -25.45 16.92 6.85
CA LYS A 52 -26.91 16.86 7.08
C LYS A 52 -27.61 15.51 7.31
N ASN A 53 -27.37 14.92 8.48
CA ASN A 53 -28.46 14.67 9.46
C ASN A 53 -27.86 14.38 10.86
N PRO A 54 -28.38 14.91 12.01
CA PRO A 54 -27.60 14.90 13.26
C PRO A 54 -27.75 13.68 14.17
N LEU A 55 -28.78 12.83 14.03
CA LEU A 55 -29.10 11.81 15.06
C LEU A 55 -28.70 10.36 14.72
N GLU A 56 -28.70 9.95 13.45
CA GLU A 56 -28.23 8.61 13.05
C GLU A 56 -26.71 8.53 12.86
N THR A 57 -26.11 9.66 12.47
CA THR A 57 -24.67 9.77 12.22
C THR A 57 -23.88 9.60 13.51
N ALA A 58 -24.39 10.07 14.66
CA ALA A 58 -23.68 10.03 15.93
C ALA A 58 -23.33 8.61 16.43
N HIS A 59 -24.19 7.60 16.19
CA HIS A 59 -23.93 6.23 16.63
C HIS A 59 -22.92 5.51 15.72
N LEU A 60 -23.04 5.64 14.39
CA LEU A 60 -22.03 5.12 13.46
C LEU A 60 -20.70 5.89 13.55
N GLU A 61 -20.74 7.19 13.83
CA GLU A 61 -19.57 8.04 14.05
C GLU A 61 -18.84 7.65 15.32
N LEU A 62 -19.55 7.28 16.39
CA LEU A 62 -18.90 6.85 17.63
C LEU A 62 -18.14 5.52 17.40
N GLU A 63 -18.76 4.55 16.74
CA GLU A 63 -18.14 3.25 16.47
C GLU A 63 -16.96 3.36 15.50
N SER A 64 -17.12 4.10 14.38
CA SER A 64 -16.03 4.36 13.44
C SER A 64 -14.92 5.20 14.05
N SER A 65 -15.24 6.22 14.85
CA SER A 65 -14.25 7.03 15.57
C SER A 65 -13.50 6.21 16.62
N LEU A 66 -14.16 5.30 17.32
CA LEU A 66 -13.53 4.39 18.29
C LEU A 66 -12.60 3.39 17.60
N GLN A 67 -13.00 2.86 16.43
CA GLN A 67 -12.17 1.98 15.61
C GLN A 67 -10.91 2.72 15.10
N ILE A 68 -11.08 3.96 14.62
CA ILE A 68 -10.00 4.82 14.11
C ILE A 68 -9.05 5.24 15.23
N LYS A 69 -9.56 5.63 16.40
CA LYS A 69 -8.71 6.01 17.56
C LYS A 69 -7.86 4.82 18.03
N LYS A 70 -8.39 3.61 17.93
CA LYS A 70 -7.68 2.38 18.28
C LYS A 70 -6.57 2.07 17.27
N LEU A 71 -6.83 2.26 15.97
CA LEU A 71 -5.82 2.17 14.90
C LEU A 71 -4.72 3.23 15.07
N GLU A 72 -5.06 4.48 15.42
CA GLU A 72 -4.12 5.58 15.64
C GLU A 72 -3.22 5.36 16.89
N LEU A 73 -3.76 4.75 17.95
CA LEU A 73 -3.00 4.38 19.15
C LEU A 73 -2.01 3.23 18.89
N GLU A 74 -2.33 2.30 17.98
CA GLU A 74 -1.41 1.23 17.56
C GLU A 74 -0.34 1.72 16.56
N GLU A 75 -0.65 2.75 15.76
CA GLU A 75 0.27 3.36 14.77
C GLU A 75 1.33 4.27 15.43
N ALA A 76 0.99 4.88 16.57
CA ALA A 76 1.88 5.75 17.35
C ALA A 76 3.13 5.03 17.90
N GLU A 77 3.07 3.70 18.07
CA GLU A 77 4.21 2.92 18.61
C GLU A 77 5.16 2.39 17.52
N LYS A 78 4.89 2.58 16.21
CA LYS A 78 5.72 2.01 15.11
C LYS A 78 6.05 2.95 13.93
N SER A 79 5.76 4.25 14.04
CA SER A 79 5.70 5.15 12.87
C SER A 79 7.03 5.37 12.12
N ARG A 80 7.07 4.89 10.86
CA ARG A 80 7.93 5.35 9.76
C ARG A 80 7.11 5.81 8.53
N THR A 81 5.80 6.00 8.68
CA THR A 81 4.84 6.22 7.58
C THR A 81 4.01 7.48 7.82
N ALA A 82 4.63 8.66 7.74
CA ALA A 82 3.95 9.94 7.99
C ALA A 82 3.15 10.47 6.78
N LYS A 83 3.51 10.03 5.56
CA LYS A 83 2.89 10.47 4.30
C LYS A 83 1.94 9.40 3.76
N LYS A 84 0.73 9.81 3.38
CA LYS A 84 -0.22 8.96 2.66
C LYS A 84 -0.48 9.55 1.29
N LEU A 85 -0.97 8.72 0.38
CA LEU A 85 -1.30 9.10 -0.98
C LEU A 85 -2.77 8.79 -1.20
N CYS A 86 -3.55 9.81 -1.53
CA CYS A 86 -4.97 9.68 -1.84
C CYS A 86 -5.16 9.69 -3.35
N LEU A 87 -5.75 8.62 -3.87
CA LEU A 87 -6.12 8.45 -5.26
C LEU A 87 -7.63 8.64 -5.39
N GLN A 88 -8.02 9.62 -6.19
CA GLN A 88 -9.43 9.92 -6.44
C GLN A 88 -9.86 9.40 -7.80
N TYR A 89 -11.01 8.73 -7.81
CA TYR A 89 -11.66 8.20 -8.99
C TYR A 89 -13.12 8.65 -9.05
N TYR A 90 -13.67 8.65 -10.25
CA TYR A 90 -15.07 8.96 -10.54
C TYR A 90 -15.77 7.75 -11.13
N LEU A 91 -16.97 7.48 -10.63
CA LEU A 91 -17.84 6.38 -11.04
C LEU A 91 -18.89 6.88 -12.04
N PRO A 92 -19.28 6.06 -13.04
CA PRO A 92 -20.30 6.44 -14.02
C PRO A 92 -21.67 6.70 -13.38
N SER A 93 -22.01 5.91 -12.35
CA SER A 93 -23.27 5.96 -11.60
C SER A 93 -22.99 6.09 -10.10
N PRO A 94 -23.90 6.73 -9.33
CA PRO A 94 -23.72 6.82 -7.89
C PRO A 94 -23.86 5.44 -7.24
N VAL A 95 -23.13 5.20 -6.15
CA VAL A 95 -23.30 3.99 -5.35
C VAL A 95 -24.58 4.06 -4.50
N PRO A 96 -25.39 3.00 -4.43
CA PRO A 96 -26.58 2.94 -3.57
C PRO A 96 -26.29 3.16 -2.08
N VAL A 97 -25.15 2.69 -1.57
CA VAL A 97 -24.78 2.82 -0.16
C VAL A 97 -23.33 3.28 -0.04
N PRO A 98 -23.01 4.33 0.72
CA PRO A 98 -21.63 4.69 1.00
C PRO A 98 -20.88 3.55 1.68
N LEU A 99 -19.62 3.36 1.34
CA LEU A 99 -18.80 2.25 1.83
C LEU A 99 -17.43 2.77 2.26
N THR A 100 -16.99 2.36 3.45
CA THR A 100 -15.65 2.66 3.96
C THR A 100 -14.99 1.36 4.42
N LEU A 101 -13.84 1.03 3.83
CA LEU A 101 -13.02 -0.11 4.22
C LEU A 101 -11.64 0.37 4.66
N ALA A 102 -11.13 -0.15 5.79
CA ALA A 102 -9.82 0.21 6.31
C ALA A 102 -8.90 -1.01 6.57
N PRO A 103 -8.58 -1.83 5.56
CA PRO A 103 -7.73 -3.00 5.74
C PRO A 103 -6.27 -2.59 5.90
N LYS A 104 -5.55 -3.11 6.91
CA LYS A 104 -4.07 -3.05 7.03
C LYS A 104 -3.45 -1.67 6.72
N ASN A 105 -4.04 -0.59 7.25
CA ASN A 105 -3.64 0.82 7.12
C ASN A 105 -3.90 1.49 5.75
N TYR A 106 -4.59 0.81 4.86
CA TYR A 106 -5.20 1.41 3.67
C TYR A 106 -6.60 1.93 4.03
N LEU A 107 -7.12 2.87 3.25
CA LEU A 107 -8.48 3.37 3.40
C LEU A 107 -9.12 3.49 2.02
N LEU A 108 -10.23 2.78 1.81
CA LEU A 108 -11.07 2.86 0.62
C LEU A 108 -12.40 3.47 1.03
N GLU A 109 -12.76 4.60 0.45
CA GLU A 109 -14.02 5.28 0.68
C GLU A 109 -14.76 5.46 -0.63
N ILE A 110 -16.03 5.07 -0.66
CA ILE A 110 -16.90 5.21 -1.82
C ILE A 110 -18.15 5.95 -1.37
N LYS A 111 -18.44 7.09 -2.01
CA LYS A 111 -19.60 7.92 -1.67
C LYS A 111 -20.13 8.58 -2.94
N ASP A 112 -21.42 8.44 -3.18
CA ASP A 112 -22.08 8.96 -4.38
C ASP A 112 -21.32 8.49 -5.64
N LYS A 113 -20.75 9.38 -6.45
CA LYS A 113 -19.96 9.03 -7.64
C LYS A 113 -18.45 9.05 -7.43
N PHE A 114 -17.98 9.16 -6.20
CA PHE A 114 -16.55 9.27 -5.90
C PHE A 114 -16.03 8.04 -5.18
N LEU A 115 -14.82 7.64 -5.57
CA LEU A 115 -14.02 6.62 -4.89
C LEU A 115 -12.68 7.22 -4.52
N PHE A 116 -12.29 7.06 -3.26
CA PHE A 116 -11.02 7.50 -2.72
C PHE A 116 -10.25 6.29 -2.19
N LEU A 117 -9.04 6.09 -2.68
CA LEU A 117 -8.10 5.09 -2.17
C LEU A 117 -6.90 5.80 -1.54
N THR A 118 -6.84 5.79 -0.22
CA THR A 118 -5.71 6.33 0.55
C THR A 118 -4.76 5.20 0.93
N VAL A 119 -3.50 5.31 0.48
CA VAL A 119 -2.45 4.31 0.68
C VAL A 119 -1.27 4.90 1.47
N PRO A 120 -0.68 4.16 2.42
CA PRO A 120 0.48 4.64 3.17
C PRO A 120 1.75 4.55 2.31
N LEU A 121 2.51 5.65 2.24
CA LEU A 121 3.84 5.63 1.63
C LEU A 121 4.86 5.14 2.66
N TYR A 122 5.66 4.15 2.28
CA TYR A 122 6.74 3.66 3.12
C TYR A 122 7.97 4.55 2.97
N GLN A 123 8.36 5.23 4.05
CA GLN A 123 9.61 5.99 4.10
C GLN A 123 10.72 5.14 4.73
N GLY A 124 11.76 4.82 3.96
CA GLY A 124 12.86 4.06 4.54
C GLY A 124 13.78 3.47 3.50
N GLU A 125 14.49 2.44 3.93
CA GLU A 125 15.35 1.63 3.07
C GLU A 125 14.67 0.29 2.77
N LEU A 126 14.71 -0.12 1.51
CA LEU A 126 14.24 -1.43 1.02
C LEU A 126 15.28 -2.05 0.09
N CYS A 127 15.15 -3.36 -0.14
CA CYS A 127 16.06 -4.14 -0.97
C CYS A 127 15.39 -4.52 -2.30
N TYR A 128 16.07 -4.28 -3.42
CA TYR A 128 15.77 -4.89 -4.71
C TYR A 128 16.59 -6.16 -4.86
N PHE A 129 15.93 -7.32 -4.96
CA PHE A 129 16.59 -8.62 -5.06
C PHE A 129 16.77 -9.03 -6.53
N PHE A 130 18.02 -9.29 -6.93
CA PHE A 130 18.35 -9.65 -8.30
C PHE A 130 17.89 -11.07 -8.63
N LYS A 131 17.07 -11.22 -9.69
CA LYS A 131 16.64 -12.55 -10.18
C LYS A 131 17.84 -13.41 -10.63
N ASN A 132 18.84 -12.79 -11.26
CA ASN A 132 20.08 -13.43 -11.69
C ASN A 132 21.15 -13.42 -10.59
N TYR A 133 20.78 -13.78 -9.35
CA TYR A 133 21.69 -13.82 -8.19
C TYR A 133 22.99 -14.59 -8.44
N LYS A 134 22.95 -15.60 -9.33
CA LYS A 134 24.13 -16.41 -9.68
C LYS A 134 25.26 -15.62 -10.31
N ASP A 135 24.99 -14.44 -10.86
CA ASP A 135 25.98 -13.55 -11.48
C ASP A 135 26.59 -12.53 -10.51
N TYR A 136 26.27 -12.65 -9.23
CA TYR A 136 26.74 -11.78 -8.17
C TYR A 136 27.53 -12.57 -7.12
N GLU A 137 28.44 -11.87 -6.46
CA GLU A 137 29.13 -12.28 -5.24
C GLU A 137 28.76 -11.28 -4.14
N PHE A 138 28.56 -11.78 -2.92
CA PHE A 138 28.23 -10.98 -1.76
C PHE A 138 29.50 -10.61 -1.00
N ILE A 139 29.61 -9.34 -0.58
CA ILE A 139 30.74 -8.82 0.19
C ILE A 139 30.26 -8.56 1.63
N PRO A 140 30.51 -9.47 2.60
CA PRO A 140 29.94 -9.36 3.94
C PRO A 140 30.37 -8.10 4.70
N SER A 141 31.61 -7.65 4.48
CA SER A 141 32.14 -6.44 5.13
C SER A 141 31.41 -5.16 4.71
N GLU A 142 30.78 -5.16 3.55
CA GLU A 142 30.11 -3.99 2.97
C GLU A 142 28.59 -4.17 2.82
N ASP A 143 28.07 -5.35 3.20
CA ASP A 143 26.65 -5.72 3.10
C ASP A 143 26.03 -5.41 1.72
N ARG A 144 26.74 -5.80 0.65
CA ARG A 144 26.30 -5.58 -0.73
C ARG A 144 26.61 -6.74 -1.68
N ALA A 145 25.80 -6.85 -2.72
CA ALA A 145 26.04 -7.73 -3.84
C ALA A 145 26.80 -6.98 -4.96
N VAL A 146 27.82 -7.63 -5.52
CA VAL A 146 28.66 -7.10 -6.59
C VAL A 146 28.65 -8.09 -7.74
N HIS A 147 28.43 -7.61 -8.97
CA HIS A 147 28.48 -8.47 -10.15
C HIS A 147 29.86 -9.10 -10.31
N LYS A 148 29.95 -10.36 -10.79
CA LYS A 148 31.21 -11.11 -10.93
C LYS A 148 32.34 -10.34 -11.63
N SER A 149 31.99 -9.52 -12.62
CA SER A 149 32.97 -8.70 -13.35
C SER A 149 33.69 -7.67 -12.46
N LEU A 150 33.02 -7.17 -11.43
CA LEU A 150 33.54 -6.21 -10.46
C LEU A 150 34.06 -6.89 -9.18
N ALA A 151 33.61 -8.11 -8.91
CA ALA A 151 34.01 -8.85 -7.71
C ALA A 151 35.49 -9.22 -7.67
N ASN A 152 36.17 -9.22 -8.82
CA ASN A 152 37.63 -9.39 -8.91
C ASN A 152 38.43 -8.27 -8.22
N MET A 153 37.80 -7.15 -7.87
CA MET A 153 38.42 -6.10 -7.04
C MET A 153 38.55 -6.50 -5.56
N TYR A 154 37.89 -7.58 -5.13
CA TYR A 154 37.92 -8.06 -3.76
C TYR A 154 38.77 -9.34 -3.63
N PRO A 155 39.56 -9.49 -2.57
CA PRO A 155 40.21 -10.74 -2.24
C PRO A 155 39.20 -11.88 -2.09
N LYS A 156 39.57 -13.11 -2.48
CA LYS A 156 38.66 -14.27 -2.48
C LYS A 156 38.09 -14.59 -1.08
N GLU A 157 38.83 -14.27 -0.04
CA GLU A 157 38.43 -14.45 1.37
C GLU A 157 37.36 -13.46 1.82
N MET A 158 37.22 -12.32 1.13
CA MET A 158 36.26 -11.26 1.43
C MET A 158 34.96 -11.36 0.63
N ARG A 159 34.86 -12.35 -0.27
CA ARG A 159 33.69 -12.57 -1.12
C ARG A 159 33.06 -13.93 -0.87
N GLU A 160 31.73 -13.93 -0.82
CA GLU A 160 30.91 -15.13 -0.74
C GLU A 160 30.07 -15.28 -2.00
N LYS A 161 29.69 -16.51 -2.36
CA LYS A 161 28.73 -16.72 -3.44
C LYS A 161 27.38 -16.11 -3.04
N ALA A 162 26.83 -15.24 -3.89
CA ALA A 162 25.55 -14.63 -3.57
C ALA A 162 24.43 -15.69 -3.59
N LYS A 163 23.51 -15.56 -2.63
CA LYS A 163 22.25 -16.31 -2.55
C LYS A 163 21.13 -15.39 -3.04
N ALA A 164 19.97 -15.94 -3.36
CA ALA A 164 18.82 -15.11 -3.73
C ALA A 164 18.45 -14.08 -2.64
N SER A 165 18.71 -14.40 -1.36
CA SER A 165 18.50 -13.49 -0.23
C SER A 165 19.62 -12.48 0.02
N THR A 166 20.79 -12.61 -0.60
CA THR A 166 21.94 -11.71 -0.42
C THR A 166 22.34 -10.97 -1.69
N ALA A 167 21.82 -11.39 -2.84
CA ALA A 167 21.93 -10.68 -4.10
C ALA A 167 20.91 -9.53 -4.15
N TYR A 168 21.20 -8.43 -3.47
CA TYR A 168 20.33 -7.25 -3.48
C TYR A 168 21.06 -5.93 -3.59
N GLN A 169 20.30 -4.90 -3.94
CA GLN A 169 20.66 -3.50 -3.79
C GLN A 169 19.70 -2.81 -2.84
N LYS A 170 20.25 -2.08 -1.88
CA LYS A 170 19.49 -1.23 -0.97
C LYS A 170 19.19 0.11 -1.61
N MET A 171 17.99 0.63 -1.40
CA MET A 171 17.60 1.98 -1.81
C MET A 171 16.80 2.64 -0.69
N LYS A 172 17.19 3.87 -0.34
CA LYS A 172 16.51 4.68 0.67
C LYS A 172 15.72 5.81 0.02
N THR A 173 14.39 5.71 0.03
CA THR A 173 13.47 6.69 -0.58
C THR A 173 12.06 6.55 0.01
N SER A 174 11.11 7.33 -0.49
CA SER A 174 9.67 7.06 -0.35
C SER A 174 9.27 5.95 -1.33
N PHE A 175 8.45 5.01 -0.87
CA PHE A 175 8.01 3.87 -1.65
C PHE A 175 6.48 3.73 -1.63
N LEU A 176 5.91 3.39 -2.79
CA LEU A 176 4.49 3.03 -2.93
C LEU A 176 4.36 1.51 -2.79
N PRO A 177 3.50 0.99 -1.89
CA PRO A 177 3.18 -0.44 -1.87
C PRO A 177 2.50 -0.86 -3.17
N VAL A 178 2.85 -2.02 -3.71
CA VAL A 178 2.19 -2.63 -4.87
C VAL A 178 1.73 -4.05 -4.54
N PHE A 179 0.66 -4.47 -5.20
CA PHE A 179 -0.07 -5.70 -4.87
C PHE A 179 0.25 -6.89 -5.79
N GLN A 180 1.11 -6.66 -6.79
CA GLN A 180 1.57 -7.69 -7.73
C GLN A 180 3.09 -7.71 -7.82
N GLU A 181 3.65 -8.87 -8.16
CA GLU A 181 5.07 -8.99 -8.44
C GLU A 181 5.39 -8.40 -9.82
N GLY A 182 6.27 -7.40 -9.85
CA GLY A 182 6.80 -6.81 -11.07
C GLY A 182 8.30 -7.09 -11.25
N GLU A 183 8.88 -6.69 -12.38
CA GLU A 183 10.31 -6.89 -12.62
C GLU A 183 11.21 -6.06 -11.70
N LYS A 184 10.78 -4.86 -11.28
CA LYS A 184 11.57 -3.91 -10.50
C LYS A 184 10.91 -3.54 -9.18
N VAL A 185 10.64 -4.54 -8.35
CA VAL A 185 10.02 -4.36 -7.03
C VAL A 185 11.00 -4.48 -5.89
N PHE A 186 10.81 -3.66 -4.87
CA PHE A 186 11.56 -3.63 -3.63
C PHE A 186 10.79 -4.38 -2.54
N LYS A 187 11.52 -5.04 -1.64
CA LYS A 187 10.98 -5.78 -0.49
C LYS A 187 11.79 -5.43 0.77
N LYS A 188 11.19 -5.56 1.96
CA LYS A 188 11.92 -5.35 3.23
C LYS A 188 12.92 -6.48 3.46
N THR A 189 12.49 -7.71 3.25
CA THR A 189 13.30 -8.93 3.28
C THR A 189 12.97 -9.81 2.07
N TYR A 190 13.84 -10.78 1.78
CA TYR A 190 13.64 -11.69 0.64
C TYR A 190 12.35 -12.51 0.74
N GLN A 191 11.88 -12.81 1.96
CA GLN A 191 10.70 -13.63 2.22
C GLN A 191 9.39 -12.83 2.22
N ASP A 192 9.47 -11.49 2.22
CA ASP A 192 8.27 -10.66 2.25
C ASP A 192 7.48 -10.77 0.95
N LYS A 193 6.15 -10.90 1.12
CA LYS A 193 5.21 -10.89 0.00
C LYS A 193 4.88 -9.48 -0.47
N GLN A 194 4.86 -8.52 0.45
CA GLN A 194 4.58 -7.12 0.14
C GLN A 194 5.70 -6.55 -0.73
N CYS A 195 5.30 -6.09 -1.92
CA CYS A 195 6.18 -5.45 -2.86
C CYS A 195 6.00 -3.93 -2.78
N PHE A 196 7.04 -3.22 -3.21
CA PHE A 196 7.10 -1.77 -3.23
C PHE A 196 7.78 -1.29 -4.50
N ILE A 197 7.48 -0.07 -4.91
CA ILE A 197 8.20 0.63 -5.97
C ILE A 197 8.61 2.01 -5.49
N PRO A 198 9.70 2.60 -6.02
CA PRO A 198 10.08 3.96 -5.68
C PRO A 198 8.96 4.94 -6.04
N PHE A 199 8.53 5.75 -5.07
CA PHE A 199 7.53 6.78 -5.29
C PHE A 199 8.20 8.11 -5.64
N LYS A 200 7.80 8.67 -6.78
CA LYS A 200 8.12 10.00 -7.31
C LYS A 200 6.83 10.68 -7.81
N GLU A 201 6.86 11.98 -8.05
CA GLU A 201 5.68 12.73 -8.52
C GLU A 201 5.05 12.12 -9.79
N ASN A 202 5.86 11.57 -10.68
CA ASN A 202 5.44 10.95 -11.93
C ASN A 202 5.21 9.42 -11.85
N THR A 203 5.07 8.84 -10.66
CA THR A 203 4.90 7.37 -10.51
C THR A 203 3.69 6.85 -11.31
N PHE A 204 2.61 7.62 -11.38
CA PHE A 204 1.39 7.27 -12.12
C PHE A 204 1.46 7.51 -13.64
N GLU A 205 2.58 8.03 -14.15
CA GLU A 205 2.87 7.94 -15.59
C GLU A 205 3.37 6.53 -15.94
N SER A 206 4.04 5.87 -15.00
CA SER A 206 4.60 4.53 -15.18
C SER A 206 3.66 3.39 -14.78
N ILE A 207 2.55 3.71 -14.10
CA ILE A 207 1.57 2.73 -13.61
C ILE A 207 0.19 3.26 -13.93
N ASN A 208 -0.68 2.39 -14.43
CA ASN A 208 -2.07 2.72 -14.64
C ASN A 208 -2.81 2.80 -13.27
N PRO A 209 -3.37 3.97 -12.87
CA PRO A 209 -4.06 4.12 -11.59
C PRO A 209 -5.29 3.23 -11.45
N VAL A 210 -6.00 2.94 -12.55
CA VAL A 210 -7.17 2.05 -12.54
C VAL A 210 -6.73 0.61 -12.31
N GLU A 211 -5.67 0.18 -12.98
CA GLU A 211 -5.08 -1.14 -12.75
C GLU A 211 -4.56 -1.28 -11.31
N TYR A 212 -3.93 -0.23 -10.77
CA TYR A 212 -3.50 -0.20 -9.37
C TYR A 212 -4.67 -0.39 -8.39
N LEU A 213 -5.81 0.28 -8.64
CA LEU A 213 -7.04 0.10 -7.86
C LEU A 213 -7.56 -1.34 -7.95
N LEU A 214 -7.65 -1.90 -9.15
CA LEU A 214 -8.11 -3.28 -9.35
C LEU A 214 -7.20 -4.29 -8.64
N ASN A 215 -5.88 -4.06 -8.69
CA ASN A 215 -4.90 -4.88 -7.99
C ASN A 215 -5.08 -4.79 -6.47
N PHE A 216 -5.35 -3.61 -5.92
CA PHE A 216 -5.70 -3.45 -4.50
C PHE A 216 -6.98 -4.24 -4.15
N LEU A 217 -8.04 -4.09 -4.95
CA LEU A 217 -9.32 -4.77 -4.70
C LEU A 217 -9.17 -6.30 -4.77
N SER A 218 -8.33 -6.82 -5.66
CA SER A 218 -8.07 -8.27 -5.78
C SER A 218 -7.41 -8.89 -4.53
N VAL A 219 -6.75 -8.08 -3.69
CA VAL A 219 -6.17 -8.53 -2.42
C VAL A 219 -7.20 -8.49 -1.28
N LEU A 220 -8.31 -7.78 -1.47
CA LEU A 220 -9.40 -7.71 -0.50
C LEU A 220 -10.43 -8.84 -0.66
N THR A 221 -10.59 -9.35 -1.87
CA THR A 221 -11.48 -10.47 -2.24
C THR A 221 -10.79 -11.81 -2.11
#